data_AF-A0A381RK39-F1
#
_entry.id   AF-A0A381RK39-F1
#
_cell.length_a   1.000
_cell.length_b   1.000
_cell.length_c   1.000
_cell.angle_alpha   90.00
_cell.angle_beta   90.00
_cell.angle_gamma   90.00
#
_symmetry.space_group_name_H-M   'P 1'
#
loop_
_entity.id
_entity.type
_entity.pdbx_description
1 polymer ?
#
loop_
_entity_poly.entity_id
_entity_poly.type
_entity_poly.pdbx_seq_one_letter_code
_entity_poly.pdbx_strand_id
1 'polypeptide(L)'
;MKQNLKFTFFRGLAVIILLSFIQCNKVEDPGGLFLPKGFVSTVYVDGIEEKVRHMIVNDKGDLYVKLRRQGEDGAIAAIRDANKDGVKDSLIKFGSYHMTQRGSYSTGIAIYKDYLYFSSELTVYRYKLDPDKLVPSGDPEIIFYDDHAHGSHEHMGKPIAIDDKGYIYIPFGSPNNACQNPKRTPMIPGEDPCPILKDHAGIWRFDAEKIGQTQKDGELYASGLRSIVALEWNKEDKHLYSVVHGRDDLTRLWPNKINKWNSALLPSEEFVRIEKGDHFGWPYCYYDQIQGKKVLAPEYGGDGNIIGRCDQYKDPIIGFPGHWAPNDLVFYNGKHFPERYKNGAFIAFHGSTNRTPYPQSGYFVGFVPFKDGKPSGEYEVFADGFAKVDPIVSVKDAVYRPMSIAFSPDGSMYIGETVTGRIWRVEFEGERKNFGDEELAHMEERKKMTHIRTPDIINDRIVLETSKAGQHIYNQFCIACHQPDGKGDSGRFPSLIATDWVNGDKERLVRLTINGVEGTIEVNGENFDGFMPQHSFLTDKEIADVLTYIRTNFGNNSSPITFEEVKKFRKTNNRFKETLNK
;
A
#
# COMPACT_ATOMS: atom_id res chain seq x y z
N MET A 1 -71.48 38.36 -54.28
CA MET A 1 -70.11 37.89 -54.60
C MET A 1 -70.16 36.39 -54.80
N LYS A 2 -70.00 35.94 -56.05
CA LYS A 2 -69.69 34.54 -56.44
C LYS A 2 -68.25 34.25 -55.97
N GLN A 3 -67.78 33.05 -55.65
CA GLN A 3 -67.96 31.78 -56.33
C GLN A 3 -67.34 30.65 -55.46
N ASN A 4 -67.84 29.44 -55.68
CA ASN A 4 -67.47 28.18 -55.06
C ASN A 4 -65.99 27.79 -55.22
N LEU A 5 -65.42 27.12 -54.22
CA LEU A 5 -64.39 26.11 -54.45
C LEU A 5 -64.63 24.89 -53.54
N LYS A 6 -64.97 23.77 -54.20
CA LYS A 6 -65.01 22.42 -53.61
C LYS A 6 -63.57 21.95 -53.43
N PHE A 7 -63.24 21.32 -52.29
CA PHE A 7 -62.16 20.34 -52.25
C PHE A 7 -62.56 19.11 -51.44
N THR A 8 -62.17 18.00 -52.04
CA THR A 8 -62.61 16.63 -51.88
C THR A 8 -61.89 15.94 -50.73
N PHE A 9 -62.62 15.04 -50.09
CA PHE A 9 -62.13 14.06 -49.11
C PHE A 9 -60.98 13.22 -49.68
N PHE A 10 -59.84 13.18 -48.98
CA PHE A 10 -58.87 12.09 -49.07
C PHE A 10 -58.63 11.52 -47.67
N ARG A 11 -59.12 10.30 -47.45
CA ARG A 11 -58.74 9.43 -46.33
C ARG A 11 -57.40 8.76 -46.70
N GLY A 12 -56.41 8.82 -45.81
CA GLY A 12 -55.15 8.10 -46.02
C GLY A 12 -54.26 8.10 -44.77
N LEU A 13 -54.31 6.98 -44.04
CA LEU A 13 -53.31 6.46 -43.09
C LEU A 13 -52.77 7.40 -41.99
N ALA A 14 -53.33 7.27 -40.78
CA ALA A 14 -52.61 7.62 -39.55
C ALA A 14 -51.61 6.50 -39.25
N VAL A 15 -50.32 6.78 -39.41
CA VAL A 15 -49.23 5.93 -38.90
C VAL A 15 -49.17 6.13 -37.39
N ILE A 16 -49.65 5.17 -36.63
CA ILE A 16 -49.41 5.08 -35.18
C ILE A 16 -47.96 4.66 -35.02
N ILE A 17 -47.07 5.61 -34.75
CA ILE A 17 -45.71 5.32 -34.28
C ILE A 17 -45.85 4.87 -32.82
N LEU A 18 -45.86 3.56 -32.60
CA LEU A 18 -45.56 3.00 -31.28
C LEU A 18 -44.10 3.35 -30.96
N LEU A 19 -43.89 4.42 -30.19
CA LEU A 19 -42.65 4.67 -29.48
C LEU A 19 -42.53 3.60 -28.39
N SER A 20 -41.92 2.47 -28.74
CA SER A 20 -41.37 1.55 -27.75
C SER A 20 -40.32 2.33 -26.95
N PHE A 21 -40.67 2.76 -25.73
CA PHE A 21 -39.70 3.16 -24.73
C PHE A 21 -38.90 1.92 -24.35
N ILE A 22 -37.78 1.70 -25.05
CA ILE A 22 -36.73 0.80 -24.59
C ILE A 22 -36.11 1.50 -23.36
N GLN A 23 -36.52 1.03 -22.19
CA GLN A 23 -35.90 1.35 -20.91
C GLN A 23 -34.55 0.64 -20.78
N CYS A 24 -33.62 1.36 -20.13
CA CYS A 24 -32.32 0.94 -19.59
C CYS A 24 -31.23 0.54 -20.59
N ASN A 25 -30.38 1.51 -20.94
CA ASN A 25 -28.94 1.25 -21.07
C ASN A 25 -28.28 1.53 -19.71
N LYS A 26 -28.13 0.49 -18.90
CA LYS A 26 -27.16 0.34 -17.78
C LYS A 26 -26.27 -0.83 -18.25
N VAL A 27 -24.95 -0.78 -18.39
CA VAL A 27 -23.88 0.03 -17.79
C VAL A 27 -22.72 0.10 -18.80
N GLU A 28 -22.12 1.29 -18.97
CA GLU A 28 -20.81 1.49 -19.61
C GLU A 28 -19.69 0.97 -18.69
N ASP A 29 -18.81 0.11 -19.21
CA ASP A 29 -17.64 -0.55 -18.58
C ASP A 29 -17.90 -1.19 -17.18
N PRO A 30 -17.91 -2.54 -17.03
CA PRO A 30 -18.14 -3.23 -15.74
C PRO A 30 -17.02 -3.03 -14.70
N GLY A 31 -16.25 -1.93 -14.74
CA GLY A 31 -15.14 -1.61 -13.85
C GLY A 31 -13.92 -2.53 -14.00
N GLY A 32 -14.08 -3.67 -14.68
CA GLY A 32 -13.05 -4.64 -15.00
C GLY A 32 -12.51 -5.41 -13.80
N LEU A 33 -13.20 -5.40 -12.64
CA LEU A 33 -12.84 -6.23 -11.50
C LEU A 33 -13.54 -7.59 -11.57
N PHE A 34 -12.84 -8.62 -11.11
CA PHE A 34 -13.40 -9.94 -10.86
C PHE A 34 -13.98 -9.96 -9.45
N LEU A 35 -15.26 -10.29 -9.34
CA LEU A 35 -16.02 -10.31 -8.09
C LEU A 35 -16.81 -11.63 -7.96
N PRO A 36 -17.27 -12.00 -6.75
CA PRO A 36 -18.24 -13.06 -6.58
C PRO A 36 -19.51 -12.80 -7.41
N LYS A 37 -20.15 -13.87 -7.87
CA LYS A 37 -21.36 -13.77 -8.67
C LYS A 37 -22.45 -12.99 -7.91
N GLY A 38 -23.13 -12.09 -8.61
CA GLY A 38 -24.13 -11.20 -8.04
C GLY A 38 -23.57 -9.87 -7.55
N PHE A 39 -22.25 -9.70 -7.46
CA PHE A 39 -21.63 -8.40 -7.28
C PHE A 39 -21.33 -7.74 -8.63
N VAL A 40 -21.46 -6.42 -8.67
CA VAL A 40 -21.16 -5.59 -9.84
C VAL A 40 -20.26 -4.44 -9.41
N SER A 41 -19.26 -4.11 -10.23
CA SER A 41 -18.45 -2.90 -10.07
C SER A 41 -18.72 -1.89 -11.18
N THR A 42 -18.71 -0.61 -10.82
CA THR A 42 -18.72 0.52 -11.75
C THR A 42 -17.57 1.48 -11.43
N VAL A 43 -17.07 2.19 -12.45
CA VAL A 43 -16.05 3.24 -12.23
C VAL A 43 -16.74 4.48 -11.69
N TYR A 44 -16.55 4.79 -10.41
CA TYR A 44 -17.12 5.98 -9.77
C TYR A 44 -16.28 7.23 -10.04
N VAL A 45 -14.95 7.10 -9.96
CA VAL A 45 -13.95 8.12 -10.33
C VAL A 45 -12.90 7.45 -11.18
N ASP A 46 -12.59 7.99 -12.35
CA ASP A 46 -11.65 7.35 -13.28
C ASP A 46 -10.17 7.68 -13.04
N GLY A 47 -9.90 8.66 -12.17
CA GLY A 47 -8.55 9.00 -11.75
C GLY A 47 -8.52 10.27 -10.91
N ILE A 48 -7.53 10.33 -10.02
CA ILE A 48 -7.18 11.52 -9.25
C ILE A 48 -5.66 11.63 -9.32
N GLU A 49 -5.15 12.75 -9.82
CA GLU A 49 -3.73 12.94 -10.10
C GLU A 49 -2.85 12.73 -8.86
N GLU A 50 -3.28 13.23 -7.71
CA GLU A 50 -2.58 13.12 -6.44
C GLU A 50 -2.70 11.73 -5.80
N LYS A 51 -3.43 10.80 -6.43
CA LYS A 51 -3.63 9.40 -6.06
C LYS A 51 -4.39 9.19 -4.76
N VAL A 52 -5.20 8.13 -4.73
CA VAL A 52 -6.07 7.80 -3.60
C VAL A 52 -5.28 7.07 -2.50
N ARG A 53 -5.58 7.38 -1.23
CA ARG A 53 -5.18 6.64 -0.01
C ARG A 53 -6.45 6.29 0.76
N HIS A 54 -6.46 6.32 2.08
CA HIS A 54 -7.66 5.93 2.86
C HIS A 54 -8.88 6.78 2.49
N MET A 55 -10.05 6.16 2.64
CA MET A 55 -11.34 6.77 2.32
C MET A 55 -12.32 6.57 3.47
N ILE A 56 -13.28 7.48 3.61
CA ILE A 56 -14.36 7.36 4.59
C ILE A 56 -15.63 7.98 4.02
N VAL A 57 -16.79 7.41 4.34
CA VAL A 57 -18.10 7.95 3.93
C VAL A 57 -18.82 8.48 5.17
N ASN A 58 -19.41 9.67 5.07
CA ASN A 58 -20.27 10.18 6.15
C ASN A 58 -21.68 9.56 6.09
N ASP A 59 -22.53 9.89 7.07
CA ASP A 59 -23.91 9.42 7.15
C ASP A 59 -24.83 9.87 6.00
N LYS A 60 -24.45 10.93 5.28
CA LYS A 60 -25.14 11.44 4.10
C LYS A 60 -24.77 10.74 2.79
N GLY A 61 -23.70 9.94 2.80
CA GLY A 61 -23.16 9.28 1.62
C GLY A 61 -22.06 10.07 0.90
N ASP A 62 -21.56 11.17 1.48
CA ASP A 62 -20.42 11.89 0.93
C ASP A 62 -19.14 11.11 1.19
N LEU A 63 -18.38 10.85 0.13
CA LEU A 63 -17.11 10.16 0.17
C LEU A 63 -15.98 11.17 0.33
N TYR A 64 -15.21 11.04 1.41
CA TYR A 64 -13.97 11.77 1.64
C TYR A 64 -12.77 10.87 1.38
N VAL A 65 -11.84 11.35 0.58
CA VAL A 65 -10.70 10.60 0.07
C VAL A 65 -9.42 11.30 0.47
N LYS A 66 -8.56 10.64 1.25
CA LYS A 66 -7.21 11.14 1.48
C LYS A 66 -6.38 10.99 0.22
N LEU A 67 -5.67 12.06 -0.15
CA LEU A 67 -4.74 12.02 -1.28
C LEU A 67 -3.33 11.67 -0.82
N ARG A 68 -2.55 10.98 -1.67
CA ARG A 68 -1.17 10.55 -1.35
C ARG A 68 -0.24 11.72 -1.07
N ARG A 69 -0.46 12.85 -1.76
CA ARG A 69 0.23 14.13 -1.58
C ARG A 69 -0.76 15.29 -1.59
N GLN A 70 -0.34 16.45 -1.10
CA GLN A 70 -1.10 17.69 -1.29
C GLN A 70 -0.89 18.18 -2.73
N GLY A 71 -2.00 18.42 -3.44
CA GLY A 71 -2.01 19.16 -4.71
C GLY A 71 -2.24 20.66 -4.48
N GLU A 72 -2.30 21.43 -5.55
CA GLU A 72 -2.60 22.87 -5.48
C GLU A 72 -3.95 23.15 -4.81
N ASP A 73 -4.94 22.31 -5.10
CA ASP A 73 -6.31 22.46 -4.61
C ASP A 73 -6.58 21.73 -3.28
N GLY A 74 -5.60 20.98 -2.75
CA GLY A 74 -5.68 20.41 -1.41
C GLY A 74 -5.20 18.97 -1.25
N ALA A 75 -5.36 18.46 -0.03
CA ALA A 75 -4.87 17.15 0.42
C ALA A 75 -5.97 16.08 0.55
N ILE A 76 -7.24 16.45 0.36
CA ILE A 76 -8.43 15.61 0.47
C ILE A 76 -9.33 15.90 -0.74
N ALA A 77 -10.01 14.88 -1.27
CA ALA A 77 -11.13 15.07 -2.19
C ALA A 77 -12.45 14.71 -1.49
N ALA A 78 -13.46 15.58 -1.57
CA ALA A 78 -14.84 15.31 -1.18
C ALA A 78 -15.68 15.06 -2.43
N ILE A 79 -16.43 13.96 -2.44
CA ILE A 79 -17.17 13.46 -3.60
C ILE A 79 -18.61 13.19 -3.19
N ARG A 80 -19.56 13.70 -3.99
CA ARG A 80 -20.99 13.57 -3.71
C ARG A 80 -21.74 13.07 -4.94
N ASP A 81 -22.61 12.10 -4.72
CA ASP A 81 -23.69 11.68 -5.60
C ASP A 81 -25.01 12.12 -4.93
N ALA A 82 -25.55 13.25 -5.37
CA ALA A 82 -26.70 13.90 -4.75
C ALA A 82 -28.03 13.26 -5.18
N ASN A 83 -28.09 12.72 -6.40
CA ASN A 83 -29.29 12.08 -6.93
C ASN A 83 -29.35 10.56 -6.62
N LYS A 84 -28.25 9.99 -6.10
CA LYS A 84 -28.07 8.58 -5.72
C LYS A 84 -28.18 7.61 -6.89
N ASP A 85 -27.82 8.03 -8.10
CA ASP A 85 -27.85 7.19 -9.29
C ASP A 85 -26.58 6.33 -9.47
N GLY A 86 -25.58 6.52 -8.60
CA GLY A 86 -24.29 5.85 -8.63
C GLY A 86 -23.22 6.57 -9.43
N VAL A 87 -23.50 7.78 -9.92
CA VAL A 87 -22.57 8.67 -10.60
C VAL A 87 -22.31 9.87 -9.70
N LYS A 88 -21.04 10.29 -9.59
CA LYS A 88 -20.72 11.51 -8.84
C LYS A 88 -21.26 12.75 -9.56
N ASP A 89 -21.91 13.63 -8.81
CA ASP A 89 -22.32 14.97 -9.25
C ASP A 89 -21.23 16.02 -8.99
N SER A 90 -20.38 15.80 -7.97
CA SER A 90 -19.30 16.73 -7.63
C SER A 90 -18.08 16.02 -7.05
N LEU A 91 -16.92 16.61 -7.31
CA LEU A 91 -15.63 16.28 -6.72
C LEU A 91 -14.92 17.59 -6.43
N ILE A 92 -14.70 17.89 -5.15
CA ILE A 92 -14.06 19.13 -4.69
C ILE A 92 -12.85 18.75 -3.86
N LYS A 93 -11.67 19.26 -4.23
CA LYS A 93 -10.45 19.12 -3.43
C LYS A 93 -10.37 20.23 -2.39
N PHE A 94 -9.88 19.89 -1.20
CA PHE A 94 -9.68 20.83 -0.11
C PHE A 94 -8.65 20.30 0.89
N GLY A 95 -8.37 21.11 1.91
CA GLY A 95 -7.46 20.76 3.00
C GLY A 95 -6.03 21.12 2.70
N SER A 96 -5.36 21.73 3.67
CA SER A 96 -3.96 22.13 3.57
C SER A 96 -3.16 21.58 4.74
N TYR A 97 -1.86 21.41 4.51
CA TYR A 97 -0.92 21.16 5.60
C TYR A 97 -0.32 22.48 6.08
N HIS A 98 -0.03 22.55 7.38
CA HIS A 98 0.62 23.71 7.97
C HIS A 98 2.13 23.79 7.65
N MET A 99 2.69 22.76 7.02
CA MET A 99 4.10 22.68 6.63
C MET A 99 4.29 21.87 5.36
N THR A 100 5.38 22.14 4.64
CA THR A 100 5.83 21.35 3.49
C THR A 100 6.16 19.93 3.92
N GLN A 101 5.67 18.95 3.18
CA GLN A 101 6.00 17.54 3.39
C GLN A 101 7.27 17.18 2.63
N ARG A 102 8.09 16.27 3.19
CA ARG A 102 9.30 15.78 2.51
C ARG A 102 8.99 14.63 1.55
N GLY A 103 8.07 13.74 1.94
CA GLY A 103 7.67 12.58 1.16
C GLY A 103 6.27 12.68 0.53
N SER A 104 5.82 11.53 0.02
CA SER A 104 4.55 11.36 -0.68
C SER A 104 3.73 10.19 -0.12
N TYR A 105 3.65 10.00 1.21
CA TYR A 105 2.91 8.87 1.81
C TYR A 105 1.93 9.25 2.92
N SER A 106 1.31 10.44 2.80
CA SER A 106 0.16 10.80 3.63
C SER A 106 -0.96 9.77 3.47
N THR A 107 -1.59 9.29 4.55
CA THR A 107 -2.42 8.06 4.46
C THR A 107 -3.81 8.16 5.09
N GLY A 108 -3.92 8.53 6.37
CA GLY A 108 -5.13 8.34 7.17
C GLY A 108 -6.24 9.36 6.93
N ILE A 109 -7.48 8.88 7.05
CA ILE A 109 -8.70 9.69 7.16
C ILE A 109 -9.70 8.94 8.04
N ALA A 110 -10.45 9.66 8.87
CA ALA A 110 -11.48 9.08 9.73
C ALA A 110 -12.56 10.12 10.06
N ILE A 111 -13.76 9.66 10.42
CA ILE A 111 -14.81 10.51 10.98
C ILE A 111 -15.07 10.08 12.41
N TYR A 112 -15.06 11.05 13.33
CA TYR A 112 -15.46 10.84 14.72
C TYR A 112 -16.27 12.04 15.21
N LYS A 113 -17.49 11.77 15.70
CA LYS A 113 -18.52 12.80 15.96
C LYS A 113 -18.69 13.68 14.71
N ASP A 114 -18.72 14.99 14.88
CA ASP A 114 -18.89 15.98 13.80
C ASP A 114 -17.55 16.44 13.22
N TYR A 115 -16.49 15.62 13.27
CA TYR A 115 -15.16 15.98 12.78
C TYR A 115 -14.59 14.97 11.79
N LEU A 116 -13.99 15.49 10.71
CA LEU A 116 -13.20 14.75 9.75
C LEU A 116 -11.72 14.88 10.10
N TYR A 117 -11.11 13.79 10.52
CA TYR A 117 -9.69 13.67 10.81
C TYR A 117 -8.93 13.25 9.55
N PHE A 118 -7.73 13.78 9.36
CA PHE A 118 -6.86 13.36 8.26
C PHE A 118 -5.39 13.56 8.64
N SER A 119 -4.48 12.83 7.98
CA SER A 119 -3.06 12.88 8.32
C SER A 119 -2.17 13.34 7.16
N SER A 120 -1.12 14.09 7.46
CA SER A 120 0.10 14.10 6.65
C SER A 120 1.07 13.00 7.12
N GLU A 121 2.35 13.08 6.76
CA GLU A 121 3.39 12.14 7.24
C GLU A 121 3.72 12.34 8.72
N LEU A 122 3.57 13.58 9.22
CA LEU A 122 3.99 13.96 10.56
C LEU A 122 2.85 14.50 11.43
N THR A 123 1.67 14.74 10.87
CA THR A 123 0.62 15.51 11.58
C THR A 123 -0.73 14.88 11.38
N VAL A 124 -1.53 14.81 12.45
CA VAL A 124 -2.96 14.54 12.37
C VAL A 124 -3.72 15.84 12.60
N TYR A 125 -4.62 16.11 11.67
CA TYR A 125 -5.47 17.28 11.61
C TYR A 125 -6.93 16.88 11.79
N ARG A 126 -7.80 17.85 12.06
CA ARG A 126 -9.25 17.69 11.88
C ARG A 126 -9.94 18.95 11.39
N TYR A 127 -11.04 18.75 10.68
CA TYR A 127 -12.02 19.77 10.35
C TYR A 127 -13.33 19.48 11.06
N LYS A 128 -14.02 20.53 11.54
CA LYS A 128 -15.43 20.39 11.92
C LYS A 128 -16.27 20.25 10.64
N LEU A 129 -17.04 19.18 10.54
CA LEU A 129 -17.98 18.96 9.46
C LEU A 129 -19.21 19.86 9.67
N ASP A 130 -19.61 20.53 8.58
CA ASP A 130 -20.86 21.26 8.49
C ASP A 130 -21.86 20.32 7.80
N PRO A 131 -22.97 19.93 8.45
CA PRO A 131 -23.92 19.01 7.84
C PRO A 131 -24.46 19.56 6.51
N ASP A 132 -24.55 20.87 6.33
CA ASP A 132 -25.16 21.45 5.13
C ASP A 132 -24.17 21.68 3.99
N LYS A 133 -22.88 21.39 4.19
CA LYS A 133 -21.83 21.60 3.18
C LYS A 133 -21.04 20.32 2.91
N LEU A 134 -20.61 20.15 1.67
CA LEU A 134 -19.71 19.06 1.28
C LEU A 134 -18.30 19.25 1.84
N VAL A 135 -17.81 20.50 1.82
CA VAL A 135 -16.47 20.87 2.23
C VAL A 135 -16.54 21.72 3.51
N PRO A 136 -15.77 21.38 4.56
CA PRO A 136 -15.70 22.17 5.78
C PRO A 136 -15.06 23.54 5.53
N SER A 137 -15.37 24.52 6.38
CA SER A 137 -14.85 25.89 6.28
C SER A 137 -13.74 26.13 7.31
N GLY A 138 -12.81 27.04 7.01
CA GLY A 138 -11.73 27.45 7.91
C GLY A 138 -10.46 26.60 7.79
N ASP A 139 -9.51 26.84 8.70
CA ASP A 139 -8.26 26.09 8.79
C ASP A 139 -8.44 24.83 9.66
N PRO A 140 -7.67 23.76 9.40
CA PRO A 140 -7.76 22.55 10.20
C PRO A 140 -7.12 22.74 11.57
N GLU A 141 -7.69 22.11 12.59
CA GLU A 141 -7.07 22.02 13.91
C GLU A 141 -5.99 20.93 13.90
N ILE A 142 -4.85 21.20 14.54
CA ILE A 142 -3.78 20.20 14.72
C ILE A 142 -4.07 19.40 15.99
N ILE A 143 -4.32 18.10 15.83
CA ILE A 143 -4.59 17.19 16.95
C ILE A 143 -3.28 16.62 17.49
N PHE A 144 -2.41 16.21 16.58
CA PHE A 144 -1.13 15.59 16.92
C PHE A 144 -0.05 16.03 15.93
N TYR A 145 1.16 16.26 16.44
CA TYR A 145 2.36 16.51 15.66
C TYR A 145 3.52 15.61 16.13
N ASP A 146 4.15 14.93 15.18
CA ASP A 146 5.34 14.11 15.39
C ASP A 146 6.59 15.00 15.45
N ASP A 147 7.03 15.31 16.67
CA ASP A 147 8.13 16.24 16.98
C ASP A 147 9.52 15.58 17.00
N HIS A 148 9.65 14.33 16.55
CA HIS A 148 10.95 13.66 16.51
C HIS A 148 11.92 14.29 15.51
N ALA A 149 13.22 14.03 15.70
CA ALA A 149 14.22 14.39 14.71
C ALA A 149 14.05 13.48 13.47
N HIS A 150 13.53 14.04 12.38
CA HIS A 150 13.25 13.29 11.17
C HIS A 150 14.43 13.26 10.18
N GLY A 151 15.19 12.15 10.21
CA GLY A 151 16.05 11.70 9.10
C GLY A 151 15.23 10.98 8.01
N SER A 152 15.84 10.17 7.14
CA SER A 152 15.04 9.31 6.25
C SER A 152 14.39 8.19 7.06
N HIS A 153 13.07 8.20 7.04
CA HIS A 153 12.21 7.22 7.67
C HIS A 153 11.55 6.37 6.60
N GLU A 154 11.77 5.06 6.65
CA GLU A 154 11.17 4.14 5.68
C GLU A 154 9.64 4.02 5.82
N HIS A 155 9.09 4.25 7.02
CA HIS A 155 7.67 4.06 7.34
C HIS A 155 7.08 5.25 8.13
N MET A 156 6.50 6.24 7.42
CA MET A 156 5.92 7.45 8.03
C MET A 156 4.40 7.59 7.87
N GLY A 157 3.72 6.58 7.33
CA GLY A 157 2.26 6.63 7.24
C GLY A 157 1.60 6.77 8.61
N LYS A 158 0.59 7.64 8.72
CA LYS A 158 -0.20 7.84 9.94
C LYS A 158 -1.67 7.46 9.68
N PRO A 159 -2.01 6.17 9.49
CA PRO A 159 -3.40 5.75 9.51
C PRO A 159 -4.04 6.08 10.87
N ILE A 160 -5.37 6.25 10.87
CA ILE A 160 -6.11 6.76 12.01
C ILE A 160 -7.23 5.78 12.34
N ALA A 161 -7.25 5.29 13.58
CA ALA A 161 -8.42 4.64 14.16
C ALA A 161 -8.84 5.39 15.42
N ILE A 162 -10.15 5.53 15.65
CA ILE A 162 -10.71 6.21 16.82
C ILE A 162 -11.73 5.28 17.45
N ASP A 163 -11.60 5.02 18.76
CA ASP A 163 -12.54 4.17 19.48
C ASP A 163 -13.79 4.91 19.96
N ASP A 164 -14.76 4.15 20.47
CA ASP A 164 -16.03 4.68 20.96
C ASP A 164 -15.87 5.56 22.22
N LYS A 165 -14.69 5.54 22.87
CA LYS A 165 -14.38 6.36 24.06
C LYS A 165 -13.68 7.67 23.70
N GLY A 166 -13.38 7.89 22.41
CA GLY A 166 -12.69 9.10 21.95
C GLY A 166 -11.17 9.01 22.04
N TYR A 167 -10.61 7.80 22.16
CA TYR A 167 -9.17 7.63 21.99
C TYR A 167 -8.83 7.47 20.51
N ILE A 168 -7.86 8.24 20.05
CA ILE A 168 -7.26 8.12 18.73
C ILE A 168 -5.96 7.30 18.82
N TYR A 169 -5.79 6.34 17.90
CA TYR A 169 -4.64 5.45 17.83
C TYR A 169 -3.80 5.82 16.61
N ILE A 170 -2.54 6.18 16.83
CA ILE A 170 -1.62 6.66 15.80
C ILE A 170 -0.35 5.81 15.86
N PRO A 171 0.04 5.12 14.76
CA PRO A 171 1.28 4.38 14.73
C PRO A 171 2.50 5.28 14.48
N PHE A 172 3.62 4.86 15.03
CA PHE A 172 4.95 5.39 14.72
C PHE A 172 5.72 4.26 14.07
N GLY A 173 5.69 4.20 12.74
CA GLY A 173 6.40 3.19 11.97
C GLY A 173 7.91 3.22 12.22
N SER A 174 8.56 2.09 11.97
CA SER A 174 10.00 1.97 12.12
C SER A 174 10.76 2.88 11.13
N PRO A 175 11.84 3.56 11.55
CA PRO A 175 12.73 4.29 10.64
C PRO A 175 13.56 3.39 9.71
N ASN A 176 13.57 2.07 9.94
CA ASN A 176 14.40 1.12 9.19
C ASN A 176 13.76 -0.27 9.05
N ASN A 177 14.39 -1.15 8.27
CA ASN A 177 13.85 -2.46 7.98
C ASN A 177 13.83 -3.47 9.16
N ALA A 178 14.91 -3.52 9.94
CA ALA A 178 15.18 -4.63 10.87
C ALA A 178 16.06 -4.23 12.09
N CYS A 179 16.12 -2.94 12.43
CA CYS A 179 16.97 -2.39 13.49
C CYS A 179 18.46 -2.73 13.32
N GLN A 180 18.99 -2.44 12.12
CA GLN A 180 20.41 -2.63 11.78
C GLN A 180 21.09 -1.28 11.58
N ASN A 181 22.37 -1.22 11.98
CA ASN A 181 23.25 -0.10 11.70
C ASN A 181 24.62 -0.61 11.22
N PRO A 182 25.03 -0.37 9.95
CA PRO A 182 24.29 0.35 8.91
C PRO A 182 23.02 -0.39 8.44
N LYS A 183 21.98 0.36 8.07
CA LYS A 183 20.70 -0.19 7.58
C LYS A 183 20.93 -1.09 6.35
N ARG A 184 20.13 -2.16 6.21
CA ARG A 184 20.00 -2.95 4.97
C ARG A 184 21.33 -3.46 4.39
N THR A 185 22.33 -3.70 5.25
CA THR A 185 23.66 -4.23 4.89
C THR A 185 23.73 -5.73 5.18
N PRO A 186 24.18 -6.57 4.22
CA PRO A 186 24.25 -8.02 4.43
C PRO A 186 25.09 -8.42 5.63
N MET A 187 24.64 -9.45 6.34
CA MET A 187 25.35 -10.07 7.47
C MET A 187 25.65 -9.17 8.68
N ILE A 188 25.09 -7.95 8.73
CA ILE A 188 25.21 -7.06 9.89
C ILE A 188 24.19 -7.47 10.96
N PRO A 189 24.61 -7.76 12.21
CA PRO A 189 23.69 -8.03 13.31
C PRO A 189 22.73 -6.86 13.58
N GLY A 190 21.57 -7.17 14.15
CA GLY A 190 20.68 -6.15 14.68
C GLY A 190 21.20 -5.56 15.98
N GLU A 191 20.80 -4.33 16.30
CA GLU A 191 21.07 -3.72 17.60
C GLU A 191 20.18 -4.36 18.66
N ASP A 192 20.78 -4.89 19.74
CA ASP A 192 20.08 -5.61 20.81
C ASP A 192 20.55 -5.12 22.20
N PRO A 193 19.71 -4.39 22.96
CA PRO A 193 18.34 -4.02 22.65
C PRO A 193 18.25 -2.99 21.51
N CYS A 194 17.18 -3.10 20.73
CA CYS A 194 16.93 -2.20 19.62
C CYS A 194 16.51 -0.80 20.12
N PRO A 195 17.30 0.27 19.86
CA PRO A 195 17.05 1.58 20.45
C PRO A 195 15.79 2.26 19.90
N ILE A 196 15.35 1.93 18.68
CA ILE A 196 14.20 2.59 18.04
C ILE A 196 12.86 2.18 18.66
N LEU A 197 12.77 1.05 19.38
CA LEU A 197 11.54 0.58 20.03
C LEU A 197 11.01 1.54 21.10
N LYS A 198 11.86 2.45 21.57
CA LYS A 198 11.47 3.47 22.55
C LYS A 198 10.41 4.42 21.99
N ASP A 199 10.59 4.84 20.74
CA ASP A 199 9.83 5.93 20.12
C ASP A 199 9.14 5.48 18.80
N HIS A 200 9.41 4.27 18.31
CA HIS A 200 8.91 3.73 17.03
C HIS A 200 8.55 2.25 17.10
N ALA A 201 8.04 1.73 15.98
CA ALA A 201 7.53 0.38 15.79
C ALA A 201 6.43 0.01 16.80
N GLY A 202 5.48 0.91 16.97
CA GLY A 202 4.36 0.76 17.90
C GLY A 202 3.20 1.70 17.58
N ILE A 203 2.16 1.60 18.39
CA ILE A 203 0.97 2.45 18.34
C ILE A 203 0.86 3.21 19.66
N TRP A 204 0.62 4.51 19.55
CA TRP A 204 0.33 5.36 20.70
C TRP A 204 -1.14 5.76 20.69
N ARG A 205 -1.68 5.89 21.90
CA ARG A 205 -3.05 6.29 22.18
C ARG A 205 -3.07 7.73 22.69
N PHE A 206 -3.92 8.56 22.12
CA PHE A 206 -4.12 9.97 22.49
C PHE A 206 -5.60 10.27 22.69
N ASP A 207 -5.91 11.45 23.22
CA ASP A 207 -7.28 11.98 23.27
C ASP A 207 -7.61 12.60 21.90
N ALA A 208 -8.66 12.14 21.22
CA ALA A 208 -9.02 12.64 19.90
C ALA A 208 -9.51 14.10 19.92
N GLU A 209 -9.93 14.61 21.08
CA GLU A 209 -10.47 15.97 21.24
C GLU A 209 -9.43 17.00 21.70
N LYS A 210 -8.29 16.55 22.24
CA LYS A 210 -7.19 17.42 22.67
C LYS A 210 -6.34 17.84 21.47
N ILE A 211 -6.25 19.15 21.27
CA ILE A 211 -5.39 19.76 20.22
C ILE A 211 -3.94 19.89 20.68
N GLY A 212 -3.01 19.90 19.73
CA GLY A 212 -1.60 20.25 19.96
C GLY A 212 -0.79 19.19 20.72
N GLN A 213 -1.14 17.91 20.62
CA GLN A 213 -0.42 16.82 21.27
C GLN A 213 0.87 16.46 20.52
N THR A 214 1.88 15.96 21.23
CA THR A 214 3.02 15.24 20.63
C THR A 214 3.14 13.84 21.24
N GLN A 215 4.10 13.02 20.79
CA GLN A 215 4.18 11.63 21.27
C GLN A 215 4.29 11.53 22.80
N LYS A 216 4.90 12.52 23.44
CA LYS A 216 5.07 12.62 24.89
C LYS A 216 3.74 12.73 25.66
N ASP A 217 2.69 13.24 25.01
CA ASP A 217 1.33 13.28 25.55
C ASP A 217 0.61 11.94 25.40
N GLY A 218 1.10 11.07 24.52
CA GLY A 218 0.50 9.79 24.19
C GLY A 218 0.95 8.66 25.10
N GLU A 219 0.11 7.65 25.20
CA GLU A 219 0.43 6.41 25.89
C GLU A 219 0.81 5.33 24.87
N LEU A 220 1.98 4.71 25.03
CA LEU A 220 2.34 3.54 24.23
C LEU A 220 1.31 2.42 24.48
N TYR A 221 0.54 2.11 23.44
CA TYR A 221 -0.55 1.14 23.50
C TYR A 221 -0.06 -0.27 23.14
N ALA A 222 0.73 -0.40 22.07
CA ALA A 222 1.34 -1.66 21.66
C ALA A 222 2.66 -1.43 20.93
N SER A 223 3.54 -2.42 20.95
CA SER A 223 4.92 -2.33 20.42
C SER A 223 5.31 -3.56 19.59
N GLY A 224 6.48 -3.51 18.96
CA GLY A 224 6.98 -4.60 18.12
C GLY A 224 6.21 -4.75 16.80
N LEU A 225 5.73 -3.64 16.26
CA LEU A 225 4.93 -3.54 15.03
C LEU A 225 5.68 -2.69 14.00
N ARG A 226 6.32 -3.32 13.00
CA ARG A 226 7.25 -2.63 12.06
C ARG A 226 6.64 -1.44 11.35
N SER A 227 5.54 -1.66 10.63
CA SER A 227 4.92 -0.69 9.74
C SER A 227 3.44 -0.99 9.60
N ILE A 228 2.62 0.03 9.81
CA ILE A 228 1.16 -0.07 9.86
C ILE A 228 0.59 0.94 8.89
N VAL A 229 -0.22 0.42 7.96
CA VAL A 229 -1.01 1.22 7.03
C VAL A 229 -2.48 0.84 7.16
N ALA A 230 -2.79 -0.45 7.36
CA ALA A 230 -4.12 -0.93 7.72
C ALA A 230 -4.34 -0.90 9.24
N LEU A 231 -5.26 -0.07 9.73
CA LEU A 231 -5.58 0.10 11.15
C LEU A 231 -7.05 0.45 11.32
N GLU A 232 -7.79 -0.29 12.14
CA GLU A 232 -9.23 -0.07 12.32
C GLU A 232 -9.68 -0.44 13.74
N TRP A 233 -10.65 0.32 14.27
CA TRP A 233 -11.35 -0.01 15.50
C TRP A 233 -12.58 -0.86 15.18
N ASN A 234 -12.59 -2.11 15.63
CA ASN A 234 -13.77 -2.95 15.50
C ASN A 234 -14.81 -2.55 16.57
N LYS A 235 -15.94 -1.97 16.13
CA LYS A 235 -17.02 -1.51 17.01
C LYS A 235 -17.85 -2.63 17.64
N GLU A 236 -17.82 -3.85 17.10
CA GLU A 236 -18.55 -4.99 17.67
C GLU A 236 -17.70 -5.67 18.76
N ASP A 237 -16.43 -5.95 18.46
CA ASP A 237 -15.49 -6.58 19.39
C ASP A 237 -14.86 -5.60 20.39
N LYS A 238 -14.94 -4.28 20.13
CA LYS A 238 -14.35 -3.22 20.96
C LYS A 238 -12.83 -3.36 21.13
N HIS A 239 -12.14 -3.69 20.05
CA HIS A 239 -10.68 -3.81 20.02
C HIS A 239 -10.10 -3.16 18.76
N LEU A 240 -8.82 -2.80 18.87
CA LEU A 240 -8.03 -2.29 17.76
C LEU A 240 -7.49 -3.47 16.94
N TYR A 241 -7.55 -3.35 15.62
CA TYR A 241 -7.03 -4.35 14.69
C TYR A 241 -6.11 -3.71 13.68
N SER A 242 -5.11 -4.47 13.22
CA SER A 242 -4.21 -4.04 12.16
C SER A 242 -3.75 -5.23 11.34
N VAL A 243 -3.41 -5.00 10.07
CA VAL A 243 -2.63 -5.95 9.29
C VAL A 243 -1.27 -5.32 9.02
N VAL A 244 -0.24 -5.88 9.65
CA VAL A 244 1.08 -5.29 9.80
C VAL A 244 1.98 -5.72 8.66
N HIS A 245 2.75 -4.78 8.11
CA HIS A 245 3.74 -5.08 7.07
C HIS A 245 4.96 -5.78 7.68
N GLY A 246 5.25 -7.00 7.24
CA GLY A 246 6.46 -7.76 7.58
C GLY A 246 7.74 -7.08 7.07
N ARG A 247 8.92 -7.55 7.51
CA ARG A 247 10.20 -6.98 7.06
C ARG A 247 10.64 -7.48 5.68
N ASP A 248 11.36 -6.65 4.94
CA ASP A 248 11.82 -6.98 3.58
C ASP A 248 13.19 -7.67 3.59
N ASP A 249 13.67 -8.23 2.47
CA ASP A 249 15.08 -8.56 2.20
C ASP A 249 15.73 -9.76 2.92
N LEU A 250 14.99 -10.83 3.26
CA LEU A 250 15.58 -11.95 4.04
C LEU A 250 16.78 -12.56 3.33
N THR A 251 16.61 -13.02 2.09
CA THR A 251 17.72 -13.61 1.32
C THR A 251 18.74 -12.57 0.85
N ARG A 252 18.34 -11.31 0.64
CA ARG A 252 19.29 -10.26 0.25
C ARG A 252 20.31 -9.99 1.35
N LEU A 253 19.85 -9.99 2.61
CA LEU A 253 20.69 -9.71 3.78
C LEU A 253 21.34 -10.96 4.37
N TRP A 254 20.69 -12.12 4.25
CA TRP A 254 21.12 -13.39 4.84
C TRP A 254 21.04 -14.55 3.83
N PRO A 255 21.76 -14.46 2.69
CA PRO A 255 21.66 -15.44 1.60
C PRO A 255 22.12 -16.84 1.99
N ASN A 256 22.91 -16.97 3.05
CA ASN A 256 23.40 -18.23 3.59
C ASN A 256 22.45 -18.88 4.62
N LYS A 257 21.40 -18.17 5.06
CA LYS A 257 20.43 -18.67 6.04
C LYS A 257 19.05 -18.90 5.44
N ILE A 258 18.59 -17.97 4.62
CA ILE A 258 17.23 -17.99 4.08
C ILE A 258 17.29 -18.05 2.55
N ASN A 259 16.64 -19.05 1.96
CA ASN A 259 16.58 -19.20 0.51
C ASN A 259 15.55 -18.24 -0.13
N LYS A 260 15.69 -18.03 -1.44
CA LYS A 260 14.87 -17.08 -2.21
C LYS A 260 13.36 -17.36 -2.18
N TRP A 261 12.96 -18.64 -2.08
CA TRP A 261 11.54 -19.02 -2.04
C TRP A 261 10.92 -18.63 -0.70
N ASN A 262 11.58 -18.97 0.40
CA ASN A 262 11.18 -18.51 1.73
C ASN A 262 11.16 -16.97 1.78
N SER A 263 12.17 -16.29 1.25
CA SER A 263 12.18 -14.82 1.24
C SER A 263 11.07 -14.19 0.40
N ALA A 264 10.48 -14.89 -0.57
CA ALA A 264 9.33 -14.40 -1.35
C ALA A 264 7.98 -14.63 -0.64
N LEU A 265 7.96 -15.43 0.42
CA LEU A 265 6.76 -15.78 1.19
C LEU A 265 6.81 -15.32 2.65
N LEU A 266 8.00 -14.97 3.14
CA LEU A 266 8.27 -14.62 4.52
C LEU A 266 9.01 -13.27 4.62
N PRO A 267 8.85 -12.59 5.76
CA PRO A 267 7.90 -12.89 6.82
C PRO A 267 6.45 -12.64 6.44
N SER A 268 5.54 -13.18 7.23
CA SER A 268 4.12 -12.92 7.05
C SER A 268 3.74 -11.45 7.17
N GLU A 269 2.70 -11.07 6.44
CA GLU A 269 1.88 -9.91 6.83
C GLU A 269 0.97 -10.36 7.98
N GLU A 270 1.01 -9.67 9.11
CA GLU A 270 0.43 -10.17 10.37
C GLU A 270 -0.91 -9.47 10.66
N PHE A 271 -2.03 -10.19 10.58
CA PHE A 271 -3.31 -9.70 11.08
C PHE A 271 -3.35 -9.86 12.60
N VAL A 272 -3.38 -8.75 13.32
CA VAL A 272 -3.31 -8.71 14.78
C VAL A 272 -4.56 -8.07 15.39
N ARG A 273 -4.98 -8.62 16.52
CA ARG A 273 -5.94 -8.02 17.45
C ARG A 273 -5.17 -7.47 18.64
N ILE A 274 -5.24 -6.16 18.83
CA ILE A 274 -4.31 -5.39 19.67
C ILE A 274 -4.99 -5.00 20.97
N GLU A 275 -4.31 -5.29 22.07
CA GLU A 275 -4.64 -4.90 23.43
C GLU A 275 -3.51 -4.04 24.01
N LYS A 276 -3.85 -3.27 25.05
CA LYS A 276 -2.87 -2.44 25.75
C LYS A 276 -1.75 -3.31 26.34
N GLY A 277 -0.50 -2.97 26.02
CA GLY A 277 0.71 -3.63 26.52
C GLY A 277 1.21 -4.76 25.63
N ASP A 278 0.53 -5.07 24.51
CA ASP A 278 1.00 -6.10 23.58
C ASP A 278 2.37 -5.77 22.98
N HIS A 279 3.16 -6.81 22.76
CA HIS A 279 4.41 -6.76 21.99
C HIS A 279 4.41 -7.88 20.94
N PHE A 280 4.48 -7.52 19.65
CA PHE A 280 4.35 -8.45 18.52
C PHE A 280 5.68 -9.00 17.97
N GLY A 281 6.79 -8.56 18.55
CA GLY A 281 8.09 -9.25 18.44
C GLY A 281 9.08 -8.64 17.47
N TRP A 282 8.66 -7.76 16.54
CA TRP A 282 9.61 -7.01 15.73
C TRP A 282 10.51 -6.14 16.63
N PRO A 283 11.81 -5.93 16.33
CA PRO A 283 12.55 -6.45 15.17
C PRO A 283 13.10 -7.87 15.37
N TYR A 284 12.97 -8.40 16.57
CA TYR A 284 13.64 -9.61 17.01
C TYR A 284 13.09 -10.88 16.39
N CYS A 285 11.80 -10.87 16.10
CA CYS A 285 11.03 -12.02 15.67
C CYS A 285 10.19 -11.67 14.46
N TYR A 286 9.86 -12.69 13.68
CA TYR A 286 8.89 -12.57 12.60
C TYR A 286 8.01 -13.81 12.57
N TYR A 287 6.74 -13.66 12.18
CA TYR A 287 5.83 -14.79 12.04
C TYR A 287 6.08 -15.54 10.72
N ASP A 288 6.18 -16.86 10.82
CA ASP A 288 6.21 -17.78 9.70
C ASP A 288 4.86 -18.51 9.62
N GLN A 289 3.97 -18.05 8.74
CA GLN A 289 2.65 -18.68 8.55
C GLN A 289 2.72 -20.10 8.00
N ILE A 290 3.81 -20.46 7.31
CA ILE A 290 3.99 -21.83 6.79
C ILE A 290 4.20 -22.79 7.97
N GLN A 291 4.90 -22.33 9.01
CA GLN A 291 5.15 -23.11 10.23
C GLN A 291 4.13 -22.83 11.36
N GLY A 292 3.31 -21.79 11.23
CA GLY A 292 2.33 -21.38 12.25
C GLY A 292 2.96 -20.89 13.56
N LYS A 293 4.12 -20.21 13.51
CA LYS A 293 4.83 -19.74 14.71
C LYS A 293 5.74 -18.54 14.43
N LYS A 294 6.06 -17.76 15.47
CA LYS A 294 7.18 -16.80 15.43
C LYS A 294 8.52 -17.50 15.53
N VAL A 295 9.47 -17.01 14.74
CA VAL A 295 10.87 -17.42 14.76
C VAL A 295 11.78 -16.21 14.92
N LEU A 296 12.97 -16.44 15.46
CA LEU A 296 13.99 -15.44 15.65
C LEU A 296 14.46 -14.92 14.29
N ALA A 297 14.55 -13.60 14.15
CA ALA A 297 15.05 -12.99 12.94
C ALA A 297 16.56 -13.26 12.78
N PRO A 298 17.08 -13.39 11.54
CA PRO A 298 18.49 -13.71 11.31
C PRO A 298 19.47 -12.72 11.92
N GLU A 299 19.07 -11.43 12.01
CA GLU A 299 19.80 -10.34 12.67
C GLU A 299 20.14 -10.62 14.13
N TYR A 300 19.37 -11.48 14.80
CA TYR A 300 19.49 -11.81 16.22
C TYR A 300 19.87 -13.28 16.43
N GLY A 301 20.42 -13.93 15.40
CA GLY A 301 20.91 -15.31 15.49
C GLY A 301 19.94 -16.37 14.97
N GLY A 302 18.77 -15.99 14.47
CA GLY A 302 17.82 -16.93 13.87
C GLY A 302 18.31 -17.55 12.56
N ASP A 303 17.67 -18.66 12.19
CA ASP A 303 17.92 -19.45 10.98
C ASP A 303 16.63 -19.84 10.24
N GLY A 304 15.49 -19.31 10.68
CA GLY A 304 14.15 -19.67 10.20
C GLY A 304 13.45 -20.78 10.99
N ASN A 305 14.11 -21.42 11.96
CA ASN A 305 13.51 -22.46 12.82
C ASN A 305 13.66 -22.17 14.31
N ILE A 306 14.74 -21.49 14.71
CA ILE A 306 14.99 -21.10 16.10
C ILE A 306 13.88 -20.17 16.58
N ILE A 307 13.17 -20.57 17.65
CA ILE A 307 12.16 -19.73 18.31
C ILE A 307 12.86 -18.71 19.22
N GLY A 308 13.80 -19.15 20.06
CA GLY A 308 14.50 -18.26 20.99
C GLY A 308 13.53 -17.47 21.86
N ARG A 309 13.75 -16.15 21.99
CA ARG A 309 12.89 -15.24 22.76
C ARG A 309 11.52 -14.96 22.13
N CYS A 310 11.17 -15.60 21.01
CA CYS A 310 9.96 -15.27 20.26
C CYS A 310 8.68 -15.85 20.84
N ASP A 311 8.80 -16.86 21.72
CA ASP A 311 7.70 -17.47 22.46
C ASP A 311 7.05 -16.51 23.48
N GLN A 312 7.74 -15.46 23.88
CA GLN A 312 7.23 -14.45 24.81
C GLN A 312 6.41 -13.35 24.13
N TYR A 313 6.37 -13.31 22.79
CA TYR A 313 5.67 -12.28 22.02
C TYR A 313 4.34 -12.78 21.49
N LYS A 314 3.37 -11.88 21.34
CA LYS A 314 2.01 -12.23 20.95
C LYS A 314 1.92 -12.60 19.49
N ASP A 315 1.32 -13.73 19.19
CA ASP A 315 1.07 -14.19 17.82
C ASP A 315 -0.06 -13.40 17.11
N PRO A 316 0.00 -13.30 15.78
CA PRO A 316 -1.12 -12.78 15.00
C PRO A 316 -2.31 -13.75 15.04
N ILE A 317 -3.51 -13.22 14.78
CA ILE A 317 -4.71 -14.05 14.61
C ILE A 317 -4.74 -14.74 13.24
N ILE A 318 -4.09 -14.15 12.23
CA ILE A 318 -3.82 -14.73 10.90
C ILE A 318 -2.46 -14.24 10.42
N GLY A 319 -1.64 -15.14 9.89
CA GLY A 319 -0.45 -14.76 9.11
C GLY A 319 -0.71 -14.95 7.62
N PHE A 320 -0.66 -13.86 6.84
CA PHE A 320 -0.72 -13.94 5.38
C PHE A 320 0.68 -14.20 4.80
N PRO A 321 0.79 -14.68 3.55
CA PRO A 321 2.07 -14.68 2.86
C PRO A 321 2.68 -13.28 2.79
N GLY A 322 4.00 -13.23 2.87
CA GLY A 322 4.76 -12.00 2.93
C GLY A 322 4.66 -11.12 1.68
N HIS A 323 4.92 -9.84 1.92
CA HIS A 323 5.04 -8.78 0.91
C HIS A 323 3.72 -8.41 0.22
N TRP A 324 2.57 -8.91 0.64
CA TRP A 324 1.27 -8.53 0.04
C TRP A 324 0.87 -7.07 0.31
N ALA A 325 1.55 -6.39 1.23
CA ALA A 325 1.39 -4.96 1.53
C ALA A 325 -0.06 -4.55 1.83
N PRO A 326 -0.64 -5.02 2.96
CA PRO A 326 -2.00 -4.67 3.36
C PRO A 326 -2.09 -3.18 3.73
N ASN A 327 -2.83 -2.42 2.95
CA ASN A 327 -2.87 -0.96 3.07
C ASN A 327 -4.16 -0.40 3.66
N ASP A 328 -5.21 -1.20 3.75
CA ASP A 328 -6.44 -0.81 4.42
C ASP A 328 -7.13 -2.04 5.03
N LEU A 329 -7.87 -1.80 6.11
CA LEU A 329 -8.63 -2.80 6.85
C LEU A 329 -9.95 -2.16 7.27
N VAL A 330 -11.08 -2.73 6.87
CA VAL A 330 -12.40 -2.20 7.25
C VAL A 330 -13.34 -3.35 7.59
N PHE A 331 -14.09 -3.23 8.68
CA PHE A 331 -15.11 -4.21 9.05
C PHE A 331 -16.47 -3.86 8.43
N TYR A 332 -17.15 -4.86 7.87
CA TYR A 332 -18.43 -4.63 7.20
C TYR A 332 -19.62 -4.74 8.15
N ASN A 333 -20.28 -3.61 8.42
CA ASN A 333 -21.48 -3.57 9.27
C ASN A 333 -22.76 -3.25 8.48
N GLY A 334 -22.68 -3.20 7.15
CA GLY A 334 -23.79 -2.88 6.27
C GLY A 334 -24.80 -4.02 6.09
N LYS A 335 -25.86 -3.75 5.33
CA LYS A 335 -26.95 -4.72 5.05
C LYS A 335 -27.13 -5.00 3.55
N HIS A 336 -26.32 -4.40 2.70
CA HIS A 336 -26.43 -4.55 1.24
C HIS A 336 -25.85 -5.89 0.77
N PHE A 337 -24.71 -6.29 1.31
CA PHE A 337 -24.04 -7.54 0.96
C PHE A 337 -24.70 -8.75 1.64
N PRO A 338 -24.46 -9.98 1.14
CA PRO A 338 -24.86 -11.22 1.79
C PRO A 338 -24.45 -11.29 3.27
N GLU A 339 -25.25 -11.96 4.10
CA GLU A 339 -25.09 -11.95 5.57
C GLU A 339 -23.72 -12.48 6.03
N ARG A 340 -23.10 -13.38 5.26
CA ARG A 340 -21.75 -13.92 5.56
C ARG A 340 -20.66 -12.85 5.69
N TYR A 341 -20.83 -11.70 5.03
CA TYR A 341 -19.83 -10.63 5.06
C TYR A 341 -19.93 -9.77 6.31
N LYS A 342 -21.06 -9.84 7.02
CA LYS A 342 -21.34 -9.01 8.18
C LYS A 342 -20.34 -9.28 9.30
N ASN A 343 -19.85 -8.20 9.90
CA ASN A 343 -18.82 -8.15 10.93
C ASN A 343 -17.45 -8.70 10.48
N GLY A 344 -17.30 -9.16 9.23
CA GLY A 344 -16.04 -9.64 8.69
C GLY A 344 -15.13 -8.50 8.23
N ALA A 345 -13.84 -8.82 8.10
CA ALA A 345 -12.80 -7.87 7.75
C ALA A 345 -12.52 -7.90 6.25
N PHE A 346 -12.56 -6.74 5.60
CA PHE A 346 -12.06 -6.54 4.25
C PHE A 346 -10.67 -5.90 4.30
N ILE A 347 -9.74 -6.41 3.50
CA ILE A 347 -8.34 -5.99 3.51
C ILE A 347 -7.89 -5.67 2.09
N ALA A 348 -7.35 -4.48 1.86
CA ALA A 348 -6.75 -4.12 0.57
C ALA A 348 -5.27 -4.53 0.52
N PHE A 349 -4.95 -5.59 -0.23
CA PHE A 349 -3.56 -6.03 -0.44
C PHE A 349 -2.96 -5.33 -1.66
N HIS A 350 -2.14 -4.31 -1.41
CA HIS A 350 -1.63 -3.38 -2.42
C HIS A 350 -0.65 -3.99 -3.43
N GLY A 351 -0.06 -5.12 -3.06
CA GLY A 351 0.82 -5.88 -3.93
C GLY A 351 2.31 -5.63 -3.67
N SER A 352 3.07 -6.69 -3.87
CA SER A 352 4.47 -6.79 -3.45
C SER A 352 5.45 -5.99 -4.30
N THR A 353 6.58 -5.67 -3.67
CA THR A 353 7.76 -5.14 -4.39
C THR A 353 9.01 -6.02 -4.22
N ASN A 354 9.02 -6.92 -3.22
CA ASN A 354 10.19 -7.65 -2.73
C ASN A 354 10.04 -9.19 -2.80
N ARG A 355 9.74 -9.74 -3.98
CA ARG A 355 9.54 -11.20 -4.17
C ARG A 355 10.43 -11.87 -5.21
N THR A 356 11.33 -11.12 -5.83
CA THR A 356 12.25 -11.67 -6.84
C THR A 356 13.02 -12.86 -6.25
N PRO A 357 13.12 -14.01 -6.96
CA PRO A 357 12.89 -14.24 -8.40
C PRO A 357 11.49 -14.74 -8.78
N TYR A 358 10.51 -14.66 -7.89
CA TYR A 358 9.12 -15.06 -8.17
C TYR A 358 8.28 -13.84 -8.57
N PRO A 359 7.14 -14.04 -9.25
CA PRO A 359 6.19 -12.97 -9.58
C PRO A 359 5.84 -12.10 -8.38
N GLN A 360 5.38 -10.89 -8.64
CA GLN A 360 4.74 -10.11 -7.58
C GLN A 360 3.41 -10.75 -7.16
N SER A 361 3.02 -10.57 -5.90
CA SER A 361 1.81 -11.14 -5.29
C SER A 361 1.02 -10.09 -4.55
N GLY A 362 -0.22 -10.43 -4.15
CA GLY A 362 -1.19 -9.49 -3.60
C GLY A 362 -2.00 -8.91 -4.74
N TYR A 363 -2.27 -7.61 -4.76
CA TYR A 363 -3.06 -6.93 -5.79
C TYR A 363 -4.54 -7.33 -5.82
N PHE A 364 -5.12 -7.64 -4.67
CA PHE A 364 -6.53 -8.01 -4.54
C PHE A 364 -7.13 -7.44 -3.24
N VAL A 365 -8.45 -7.41 -3.14
CA VAL A 365 -9.15 -7.18 -1.87
C VAL A 365 -9.54 -8.53 -1.29
N GLY A 366 -9.02 -8.82 -0.09
CA GLY A 366 -9.35 -10.03 0.66
C GLY A 366 -10.52 -9.81 1.62
N PHE A 367 -11.15 -10.92 2.02
CA PHE A 367 -12.18 -10.96 3.05
C PHE A 367 -11.84 -12.02 4.09
N VAL A 368 -11.98 -11.72 5.38
CA VAL A 368 -11.88 -12.67 6.47
C VAL A 368 -13.22 -12.73 7.19
N PRO A 369 -13.91 -13.89 7.22
CA PRO A 369 -15.16 -14.02 7.95
C PRO A 369 -14.89 -13.96 9.45
N PHE A 370 -15.75 -13.26 10.19
CA PHE A 370 -15.66 -13.15 11.65
C PHE A 370 -16.92 -13.66 12.32
N LYS A 371 -16.75 -14.22 13.50
CA LYS A 371 -17.82 -14.55 14.43
C LYS A 371 -17.31 -14.33 15.86
N ASP A 372 -18.10 -13.65 16.68
CA ASP A 372 -17.80 -13.43 18.10
C ASP A 372 -16.40 -12.84 18.35
N GLY A 373 -16.02 -11.84 17.54
CA GLY A 373 -14.73 -11.13 17.66
C GLY A 373 -13.51 -11.92 17.20
N LYS A 374 -13.69 -13.04 16.49
CA LYS A 374 -12.60 -13.89 15.99
C LYS A 374 -12.82 -14.28 14.53
N PRO A 375 -11.75 -14.56 13.77
CA PRO A 375 -11.87 -15.22 12.48
C PRO A 375 -12.66 -16.53 12.61
N SER A 376 -13.64 -16.72 11.74
CA SER A 376 -14.51 -17.91 11.73
C SER A 376 -14.19 -18.88 10.59
N GLY A 377 -13.19 -18.57 9.78
CA GLY A 377 -12.73 -19.38 8.66
C GLY A 377 -11.49 -18.78 7.99
N GLU A 378 -11.05 -19.41 6.90
CA GLU A 378 -9.95 -18.94 6.06
C GLU A 378 -10.28 -17.63 5.36
N TYR A 379 -9.26 -16.92 4.91
CA TYR A 379 -9.46 -15.73 4.09
C TYR A 379 -9.91 -16.10 2.66
N GLU A 380 -10.66 -15.19 2.06
CA GLU A 380 -11.24 -15.29 0.73
C GLU A 380 -10.72 -14.15 -0.16
N VAL A 381 -10.72 -14.36 -1.49
CA VAL A 381 -10.47 -13.28 -2.45
C VAL A 381 -11.83 -12.68 -2.81
N PHE A 382 -12.05 -11.43 -2.44
CA PHE A 382 -13.30 -10.73 -2.72
C PHE A 382 -13.26 -9.95 -4.04
N ALA A 383 -12.18 -9.22 -4.31
CA ALA A 383 -12.02 -8.52 -5.59
C ALA A 383 -10.63 -8.73 -6.16
N ASP A 384 -10.53 -9.05 -7.45
CA ASP A 384 -9.27 -9.19 -8.19
C ASP A 384 -9.38 -8.50 -9.57
N GLY A 385 -8.33 -8.53 -10.40
CA GLY A 385 -8.29 -7.94 -11.74
C GLY A 385 -7.62 -6.57 -11.78
N PHE A 386 -7.01 -6.13 -10.68
CA PHE A 386 -6.35 -4.83 -10.59
C PHE A 386 -5.09 -4.76 -11.46
N ALA A 387 -4.24 -5.79 -11.41
CA ALA A 387 -2.99 -5.78 -12.15
C ALA A 387 -3.17 -5.83 -13.69
N LYS A 388 -4.26 -6.45 -14.17
CA LYS A 388 -4.57 -6.69 -15.60
C LYS A 388 -3.53 -7.55 -16.36
N VAL A 389 -2.57 -8.13 -15.66
CA VAL A 389 -1.55 -9.03 -16.19
C VAL A 389 -1.25 -10.11 -15.16
N ASP A 390 -0.97 -11.32 -15.63
CA ASP A 390 -0.50 -12.45 -14.81
C ASP A 390 0.46 -13.30 -15.68
N PRO A 391 1.70 -13.57 -15.25
CA PRO A 391 2.33 -13.12 -14.01
C PRO A 391 2.71 -11.63 -14.03
N ILE A 392 2.74 -11.03 -12.83
CA ILE A 392 3.24 -9.67 -12.61
C ILE A 392 4.77 -9.75 -12.41
N VAL A 393 5.55 -9.25 -13.36
CA VAL A 393 7.03 -9.36 -13.33
C VAL A 393 7.64 -8.16 -12.60
N SER A 394 7.20 -6.96 -12.97
CA SER A 394 7.59 -5.69 -12.36
C SER A 394 6.38 -5.03 -11.72
N VAL A 395 6.61 -4.27 -10.66
CA VAL A 395 5.54 -3.52 -9.97
C VAL A 395 4.79 -2.59 -10.92
N LYS A 396 5.49 -2.02 -11.91
CA LYS A 396 4.93 -1.12 -12.92
C LYS A 396 4.06 -1.82 -13.98
N ASP A 397 4.06 -3.14 -14.03
CA ASP A 397 3.19 -3.89 -14.95
C ASP A 397 1.72 -3.90 -14.47
N ALA A 398 1.49 -3.67 -13.16
CA ALA A 398 0.16 -3.59 -12.60
C ALA A 398 -0.53 -2.28 -13.00
N VAL A 399 -1.65 -2.39 -13.73
CA VAL A 399 -2.43 -1.21 -14.14
C VAL A 399 -3.05 -0.49 -12.95
N TYR A 400 -3.50 -1.23 -11.93
CA TYR A 400 -4.06 -0.71 -10.69
C TYR A 400 -3.50 -1.45 -9.47
N ARG A 401 -3.49 -0.77 -8.32
CA ARG A 401 -3.05 -1.34 -7.03
C ARG A 401 -4.04 -0.98 -5.91
N PRO A 402 -4.83 -1.93 -5.39
CA PRO A 402 -5.88 -1.63 -4.42
C PRO A 402 -5.28 -1.04 -3.15
N MET A 403 -5.89 0.03 -2.68
CA MET A 403 -5.33 0.86 -1.61
C MET A 403 -6.29 1.08 -0.48
N SER A 404 -7.56 1.33 -0.78
CA SER A 404 -8.51 1.75 0.23
C SER A 404 -9.89 1.19 0.00
N ILE A 405 -10.61 1.08 1.11
CA ILE A 405 -11.95 0.53 1.20
C ILE A 405 -12.78 1.50 2.03
N ALA A 406 -14.00 1.77 1.59
CA ALA A 406 -14.97 2.48 2.43
C ALA A 406 -16.37 1.93 2.15
N PHE A 407 -17.22 1.87 3.17
CA PHE A 407 -18.60 1.47 3.00
C PHE A 407 -19.52 2.69 3.09
N SER A 408 -20.44 2.81 2.14
CA SER A 408 -21.52 3.78 2.16
C SER A 408 -22.57 3.40 3.22
N PRO A 409 -23.36 4.35 3.76
CA PRO A 409 -24.47 4.05 4.66
C PRO A 409 -25.51 3.06 4.10
N ASP A 410 -25.66 2.99 2.77
CA ASP A 410 -26.52 2.00 2.12
C ASP A 410 -25.94 0.57 2.17
N GLY A 411 -24.67 0.42 2.50
CA GLY A 411 -23.92 -0.83 2.58
C GLY A 411 -23.16 -1.21 1.31
N SER A 412 -23.18 -0.40 0.25
CA SER A 412 -22.30 -0.52 -0.91
C SER A 412 -20.86 -0.16 -0.55
N MET A 413 -19.92 -0.63 -1.36
CA MET A 413 -18.48 -0.48 -1.10
C MET A 413 -17.83 0.43 -2.13
N TYR A 414 -16.86 1.23 -1.71
CA TYR A 414 -15.90 1.89 -2.58
C TYR A 414 -14.55 1.22 -2.46
N ILE A 415 -13.87 1.00 -3.58
CA ILE A 415 -12.48 0.54 -3.64
C ILE A 415 -11.67 1.60 -4.33
N GLY A 416 -10.63 2.12 -3.68
CA GLY A 416 -9.68 3.08 -4.26
C GLY A 416 -8.35 2.41 -4.61
N GLU A 417 -7.64 2.96 -5.60
CA GLU A 417 -6.30 2.49 -5.99
C GLU A 417 -5.29 3.64 -6.17
N THR A 418 -3.99 3.34 -6.08
CA THR A 418 -2.94 4.39 -6.01
C THR A 418 -2.18 4.68 -7.31
N VAL A 419 -2.39 3.93 -8.39
CA VAL A 419 -1.65 4.10 -9.65
C VAL A 419 -2.23 5.24 -10.45
N THR A 420 -3.54 5.28 -10.68
CA THR A 420 -4.25 6.34 -11.42
C THR A 420 -5.10 7.23 -10.51
N GLY A 421 -5.42 6.78 -9.29
CA GLY A 421 -6.39 7.39 -8.40
C GLY A 421 -7.83 6.99 -8.72
N ARG A 422 -8.05 5.85 -9.39
CA ARG A 422 -9.38 5.35 -9.72
C ARG A 422 -10.12 4.89 -8.45
N ILE A 423 -11.44 5.09 -8.44
CA ILE A 423 -12.35 4.61 -7.40
C ILE A 423 -13.48 3.83 -8.08
N TRP A 424 -13.68 2.59 -7.64
CA TRP A 424 -14.84 1.78 -8.02
C TRP A 424 -15.92 1.86 -6.96
N ARG A 425 -17.18 1.77 -7.36
CA ARG A 425 -18.29 1.40 -6.49
C ARG A 425 -18.65 -0.06 -6.74
N VAL A 426 -18.90 -0.81 -5.67
CA VAL A 426 -19.26 -2.23 -5.70
C VAL A 426 -20.58 -2.43 -4.97
N GLU A 427 -21.52 -3.05 -5.67
CA GLU A 427 -22.89 -3.30 -5.24
C GLU A 427 -23.25 -4.78 -5.40
N PHE A 428 -24.22 -5.25 -4.62
CA PHE A 428 -24.73 -6.61 -4.71
C PHE A 428 -26.15 -6.58 -5.30
N GLU A 429 -26.30 -7.12 -6.50
CA GLU A 429 -27.56 -7.21 -7.26
C GLU A 429 -28.19 -8.61 -7.21
N GLY A 430 -27.52 -9.58 -6.57
CA GLY A 430 -27.98 -10.96 -6.45
C GLY A 430 -29.03 -11.19 -5.34
N GLU A 431 -29.53 -12.43 -5.26
CA GLU A 431 -30.39 -12.85 -4.14
C GLU A 431 -29.55 -13.23 -2.91
N ARG A 432 -29.55 -12.38 -1.89
CA ARG A 432 -28.72 -12.55 -0.68
C ARG A 432 -28.87 -13.91 0.01
N LYS A 433 -30.07 -14.52 -0.05
CA LYS A 433 -30.38 -15.80 0.59
C LYS A 433 -29.75 -17.00 -0.13
N ASN A 434 -29.45 -16.84 -1.41
CA ASN A 434 -28.90 -17.91 -2.23
C ASN A 434 -27.37 -17.81 -2.35
N PHE A 435 -26.77 -16.71 -1.86
CA PHE A 435 -25.33 -16.50 -1.95
C PHE A 435 -24.57 -17.53 -1.10
N GLY A 436 -23.87 -18.43 -1.77
CA GLY A 436 -23.08 -19.49 -1.14
C GLY A 436 -21.85 -19.85 -1.94
N ASP A 437 -21.47 -21.13 -1.87
CA ASP A 437 -20.26 -21.65 -2.51
C ASP A 437 -20.31 -21.55 -4.04
N GLU A 438 -21.50 -21.69 -4.65
CA GLU A 438 -21.68 -21.53 -6.10
C GLU A 438 -21.35 -20.11 -6.57
N GLU A 439 -21.76 -19.08 -5.82
CA GLU A 439 -21.47 -17.69 -6.15
C GLU A 439 -19.99 -17.33 -5.94
N LEU A 440 -19.29 -18.07 -5.09
CA LEU A 440 -17.86 -17.90 -4.81
C LEU A 440 -16.95 -18.74 -5.71
N ALA A 441 -17.48 -19.77 -6.38
CA ALA A 441 -16.67 -20.78 -7.08
C ALA A 441 -15.66 -20.17 -8.07
N HIS A 442 -16.05 -19.13 -8.80
CA HIS A 442 -15.13 -18.41 -9.70
C HIS A 442 -14.00 -17.70 -8.94
N MET A 443 -14.27 -17.13 -7.78
CA MET A 443 -13.24 -16.47 -6.97
C MET A 443 -12.29 -17.48 -6.33
N GLU A 444 -12.77 -18.67 -5.97
CA GLU A 444 -11.91 -19.78 -5.55
C GLU A 444 -10.98 -20.24 -6.69
N GLU A 445 -11.47 -20.28 -7.94
CA GLU A 445 -10.61 -20.56 -9.11
C GLU A 445 -9.53 -19.49 -9.28
N ARG A 446 -9.85 -18.23 -9.02
CA ARG A 446 -8.89 -17.12 -9.09
C ARG A 446 -7.74 -17.26 -8.10
N LYS A 447 -7.91 -17.99 -7.00
CA LYS A 447 -6.79 -18.27 -6.07
C LYS A 447 -5.62 -19.00 -6.74
N LYS A 448 -5.79 -19.59 -7.93
CA LYS A 448 -4.72 -20.23 -8.71
C LYS A 448 -3.85 -19.26 -9.52
N MET A 449 -4.24 -17.99 -9.64
CA MET A 449 -3.43 -16.98 -10.35
C MET A 449 -2.09 -16.76 -9.65
N THR A 450 -1.03 -16.46 -10.41
CA THR A 450 0.34 -16.46 -9.87
C THR A 450 0.59 -15.41 -8.79
N HIS A 451 -0.20 -14.33 -8.77
CA HIS A 451 -0.16 -13.29 -7.75
C HIS A 451 -0.94 -13.63 -6.47
N ILE A 452 -1.72 -14.71 -6.43
CA ILE A 452 -2.48 -15.14 -5.25
C ILE A 452 -1.93 -16.44 -4.65
N ARG A 453 -1.66 -17.47 -5.47
CA ARG A 453 -1.19 -18.76 -4.95
C ARG A 453 0.24 -18.69 -4.43
N THR A 454 0.58 -19.70 -3.63
CA THR A 454 1.99 -20.01 -3.33
C THR A 454 2.70 -20.42 -4.64
N PRO A 455 3.86 -19.82 -4.98
CA PRO A 455 4.59 -20.16 -6.18
C PRO A 455 5.26 -21.52 -6.03
N ASP A 456 5.33 -22.27 -7.11
CA ASP A 456 6.17 -23.45 -7.23
C ASP A 456 7.64 -23.04 -7.17
N ILE A 457 8.44 -23.82 -6.44
CA ILE A 457 9.83 -23.48 -6.14
C ILE A 457 10.76 -23.46 -7.37
N ILE A 458 10.38 -24.11 -8.47
CA ILE A 458 11.17 -24.19 -9.70
C ILE A 458 10.46 -23.50 -10.86
N ASN A 459 9.21 -23.85 -11.11
CA ASN A 459 8.49 -23.53 -12.33
C ASN A 459 8.04 -22.07 -12.40
N ASP A 460 7.87 -21.38 -11.27
CA ASP A 460 7.44 -19.98 -11.23
C ASP A 460 8.59 -18.98 -11.09
N ARG A 461 9.84 -19.38 -11.35
CA ARG A 461 10.96 -18.42 -11.33
C ARG A 461 10.93 -17.57 -12.61
N ILE A 462 10.62 -16.29 -12.45
CA ILE A 462 10.63 -15.31 -13.54
C ILE A 462 12.02 -14.69 -13.78
N VAL A 463 12.92 -14.80 -12.80
CA VAL A 463 14.33 -14.41 -12.95
C VAL A 463 15.19 -15.65 -12.81
N LEU A 464 15.82 -16.05 -13.92
CA LEU A 464 16.69 -17.22 -13.96
C LEU A 464 18.09 -16.91 -13.40
N GLU A 465 18.73 -17.94 -12.85
CA GLU A 465 20.13 -17.87 -12.48
C GLU A 465 21.00 -17.59 -13.71
N THR A 466 22.06 -16.81 -13.52
CA THR A 466 22.91 -16.31 -14.60
C THR A 466 24.38 -16.51 -14.25
N SER A 467 25.18 -16.88 -15.25
CA SER A 467 26.64 -16.95 -15.12
C SER A 467 27.33 -15.60 -15.29
N LYS A 468 26.60 -14.55 -15.71
CA LYS A 468 27.14 -13.20 -15.85
C LYS A 468 27.27 -12.55 -14.48
N ALA A 469 28.50 -12.33 -14.03
CA ALA A 469 28.81 -11.78 -12.71
C ALA A 469 27.99 -10.51 -12.36
N GLY A 470 27.96 -9.52 -13.26
CA GLY A 470 27.23 -8.26 -13.02
C GLY A 470 25.72 -8.44 -12.85
N GLN A 471 25.11 -9.32 -13.66
CA GLN A 471 23.69 -9.63 -13.55
C GLN A 471 23.38 -10.43 -12.27
N HIS A 472 24.26 -11.35 -11.87
CA HIS A 472 24.11 -12.10 -10.63
C HIS A 472 24.09 -11.16 -9.41
N ILE A 473 25.01 -10.19 -9.35
CA ILE A 473 25.07 -9.18 -8.29
C ILE A 473 23.83 -8.29 -8.31
N TYR A 474 23.37 -7.87 -9.50
CA TYR A 474 22.14 -7.10 -9.66
C TYR A 474 20.93 -7.85 -9.08
N ASN A 475 20.77 -9.13 -9.46
CA ASN A 475 19.69 -9.99 -9.00
C ASN A 475 19.74 -10.25 -7.50
N GLN A 476 20.91 -10.16 -6.87
CA GLN A 476 21.05 -10.35 -5.43
C GLN A 476 20.76 -9.07 -4.65
N PHE A 477 21.26 -7.91 -5.09
CA PHE A 477 21.32 -6.71 -4.24
C PHE A 477 20.52 -5.51 -4.75
N CYS A 478 20.19 -5.43 -6.04
CA CYS A 478 19.58 -4.25 -6.65
C CYS A 478 18.13 -4.47 -7.11
N ILE A 479 17.80 -5.69 -7.50
CA ILE A 479 16.54 -6.03 -8.19
C ILE A 479 15.29 -5.84 -7.32
N ALA A 480 15.38 -5.98 -6.00
CA ALA A 480 14.26 -5.78 -5.09
C ALA A 480 13.70 -4.34 -5.13
N CYS A 481 14.55 -3.36 -5.43
CA CYS A 481 14.16 -1.95 -5.54
C CYS A 481 14.01 -1.54 -7.01
N HIS A 482 15.00 -1.86 -7.85
CA HIS A 482 15.04 -1.39 -9.24
C HIS A 482 14.29 -2.27 -10.24
N GLN A 483 13.72 -3.39 -9.79
CA GLN A 483 12.90 -4.33 -10.55
C GLN A 483 13.64 -5.07 -11.69
N PRO A 484 13.17 -6.26 -12.15
CA PRO A 484 13.86 -7.02 -13.19
C PRO A 484 14.05 -6.29 -14.52
N ASP A 485 13.24 -5.27 -14.78
CA ASP A 485 13.31 -4.43 -15.99
C ASP A 485 14.09 -3.12 -15.80
N GLY A 486 14.62 -2.86 -14.60
CA GLY A 486 15.37 -1.65 -14.28
C GLY A 486 14.52 -0.39 -14.12
N LYS A 487 13.19 -0.47 -14.21
CA LYS A 487 12.31 0.72 -14.16
C LYS A 487 12.01 1.23 -12.74
N GLY A 488 12.32 0.45 -11.71
CA GLY A 488 11.96 0.77 -10.31
C GLY A 488 10.46 0.80 -10.06
N ASP A 489 10.05 1.48 -8.98
CA ASP A 489 8.66 1.67 -8.56
C ASP A 489 8.40 3.17 -8.36
N SER A 490 7.42 3.73 -9.08
CA SER A 490 7.22 5.19 -9.11
C SER A 490 6.86 5.75 -7.73
N GLY A 491 7.51 6.86 -7.38
CA GLY A 491 7.44 7.52 -6.09
C GLY A 491 8.10 6.75 -4.94
N ARG A 492 8.79 5.63 -5.21
CA ARG A 492 9.48 4.82 -4.18
C ARG A 492 10.92 4.49 -4.54
N PHE A 493 11.16 3.94 -5.73
CA PHE A 493 12.47 3.52 -6.21
C PHE A 493 12.71 4.03 -7.63
N PRO A 494 13.81 4.76 -7.88
CA PRO A 494 14.03 5.39 -9.16
C PRO A 494 14.36 4.39 -10.27
N SER A 495 14.05 4.81 -11.51
CA SER A 495 14.48 4.10 -12.72
C SER A 495 15.99 4.14 -12.87
N LEU A 496 16.57 3.05 -13.39
CA LEU A 496 17.96 2.99 -13.86
C LEU A 496 18.08 3.18 -15.38
N ILE A 497 16.96 3.37 -16.07
CA ILE A 497 16.89 3.48 -17.53
C ILE A 497 16.97 4.94 -17.95
N ALA A 498 17.87 5.24 -18.90
CA ALA A 498 17.97 6.54 -19.56
C ALA A 498 18.10 7.72 -18.59
N THR A 499 18.77 7.52 -17.45
CA THR A 499 18.99 8.57 -16.44
C THR A 499 20.40 9.13 -16.54
N ASP A 500 20.56 10.42 -16.23
CA ASP A 500 21.89 11.03 -16.09
C ASP A 500 22.70 10.35 -14.96
N TRP A 501 22.03 9.91 -13.89
CA TRP A 501 22.62 9.16 -12.79
C TRP A 501 23.36 7.89 -13.26
N VAL A 502 22.81 7.17 -14.23
CA VAL A 502 23.41 5.94 -14.77
C VAL A 502 24.31 6.20 -15.97
N ASN A 503 23.89 7.05 -16.92
CA ASN A 503 24.58 7.22 -18.21
C ASN A 503 25.64 8.32 -18.19
N GLY A 504 25.55 9.26 -17.24
CA GLY A 504 26.49 10.34 -17.04
C GLY A 504 27.78 9.90 -16.33
N ASP A 505 28.17 10.68 -15.33
CA ASP A 505 29.46 10.56 -14.65
C ASP A 505 29.65 9.20 -13.92
N LYS A 506 30.69 8.47 -14.31
CA LYS A 506 31.03 7.16 -13.73
C LYS A 506 31.46 7.28 -12.28
N GLU A 507 32.19 8.34 -11.93
CA GLU A 507 32.70 8.54 -10.58
C GLU A 507 31.56 8.72 -9.59
N ARG A 508 30.56 9.56 -9.93
CA ARG A 508 29.32 9.74 -9.18
C ARG A 508 28.60 8.41 -8.99
N LEU A 509 28.36 7.64 -10.05
CA LEU A 509 27.64 6.37 -9.96
C LEU A 509 28.36 5.35 -9.05
N VAL A 510 29.70 5.24 -9.17
CA VAL A 510 30.50 4.36 -8.32
C VAL A 510 30.42 4.79 -6.86
N ARG A 511 30.61 6.08 -6.58
CA ARG A 511 30.58 6.61 -5.21
C ARG A 511 29.18 6.51 -4.59
N LEU A 512 28.14 6.74 -5.38
CA LEU A 512 26.74 6.55 -4.99
C LEU A 512 26.51 5.09 -4.57
N THR A 513 26.97 4.13 -5.36
CA THR A 513 26.82 2.70 -5.06
C THR A 513 27.57 2.30 -3.78
N ILE A 514 28.79 2.82 -3.59
CA ILE A 514 29.60 2.52 -2.40
C ILE A 514 28.99 3.12 -1.13
N ASN A 515 28.48 4.35 -1.20
CA ASN A 515 28.04 5.09 -0.03
C ASN A 515 26.55 4.96 0.28
N GLY A 516 25.74 4.53 -0.70
CA GLY A 516 24.28 4.65 -0.63
C GLY A 516 23.82 6.09 -0.83
N VAL A 517 22.51 6.31 -0.74
CA VAL A 517 21.87 7.62 -0.80
C VAL A 517 20.77 7.67 0.25
N GLU A 518 20.66 8.78 0.95
CA GLU A 518 19.58 9.05 1.88
C GLU A 518 19.04 10.46 1.65
N GLY A 519 17.72 10.58 1.56
CA GLY A 519 17.03 11.85 1.36
C GLY A 519 16.54 12.05 -0.08
N THR A 520 16.21 13.30 -0.39
CA THR A 520 15.55 13.67 -1.65
C THR A 520 16.54 13.71 -2.82
N ILE A 521 16.19 13.02 -3.90
CA ILE A 521 16.85 13.11 -5.21
C ILE A 521 15.80 13.29 -6.31
N GLU A 522 16.19 13.94 -7.40
CA GLU A 522 15.39 14.01 -8.62
C GLU A 522 15.96 13.07 -9.69
N VAL A 523 15.11 12.22 -10.26
CA VAL A 523 15.47 11.33 -11.36
C VAL A 523 14.41 11.47 -12.46
N ASN A 524 14.82 11.98 -13.63
CA ASN A 524 13.95 12.22 -14.79
C ASN A 524 12.69 13.05 -14.47
N GLY A 525 12.82 14.10 -13.65
CA GLY A 525 11.69 14.97 -13.26
C GLY A 525 10.80 14.42 -12.15
N GLU A 526 11.08 13.22 -11.63
CA GLU A 526 10.37 12.64 -10.50
C GLU A 526 11.23 12.75 -9.23
N ASN A 527 10.62 13.24 -8.14
CA ASN A 527 11.26 13.33 -6.84
C ASN A 527 11.12 12.01 -6.08
N PHE A 528 12.23 11.54 -5.53
CA PHE A 528 12.31 10.37 -4.65
C PHE A 528 12.91 10.82 -3.32
N ASP A 529 12.21 10.58 -2.22
CA ASP A 529 12.74 10.77 -0.88
C ASP A 529 12.77 9.42 -0.17
N GLY A 530 13.97 8.87 0.01
CA GLY A 530 14.11 7.50 0.48
C GLY A 530 15.53 7.12 0.84
N PHE A 531 15.76 5.81 0.96
CA PHE A 531 17.02 5.23 1.36
C PHE A 531 17.47 4.16 0.36
N MET A 532 18.60 4.40 -0.31
CA MET A 532 19.33 3.41 -1.08
C MET A 532 20.48 2.87 -0.21
N PRO A 533 20.54 1.55 0.09
CA PRO A 533 21.59 1.00 0.91
C PRO A 533 22.97 1.17 0.27
N GLN A 534 23.98 1.24 1.11
CA GLN A 534 25.37 1.23 0.71
C GLN A 534 25.79 -0.17 0.25
N HIS A 535 26.69 -0.26 -0.74
CA HIS A 535 27.23 -1.52 -1.26
C HIS A 535 28.77 -1.61 -1.16
N SER A 536 29.38 -0.91 -0.20
CA SER A 536 30.82 -0.94 0.05
C SER A 536 31.38 -2.33 0.41
N PHE A 537 30.50 -3.25 0.85
CA PHE A 537 30.84 -4.65 1.12
C PHE A 537 31.19 -5.45 -0.14
N LEU A 538 30.79 -4.99 -1.32
CA LEU A 538 31.20 -5.58 -2.59
C LEU A 538 32.66 -5.24 -2.88
N THR A 539 33.37 -6.16 -3.52
CA THR A 539 34.73 -5.93 -4.04
C THR A 539 34.72 -4.92 -5.20
N ASP A 540 35.88 -4.34 -5.52
CA ASP A 540 36.02 -3.42 -6.66
C ASP A 540 35.60 -4.08 -7.99
N LYS A 541 35.86 -5.38 -8.15
CA LYS A 541 35.47 -6.13 -9.34
C LYS A 541 33.96 -6.31 -9.43
N GLU A 542 33.32 -6.66 -8.32
CA GLU A 542 31.87 -6.83 -8.25
C GLU A 542 31.13 -5.51 -8.54
N ILE A 543 31.60 -4.39 -7.99
CA ILE A 543 31.05 -3.07 -8.31
C ILE A 543 31.24 -2.73 -9.80
N ALA A 544 32.43 -2.99 -10.37
CA ALA A 544 32.67 -2.76 -11.80
C ALA A 544 31.72 -3.60 -12.67
N ASP A 545 31.50 -4.86 -12.30
CA ASP A 545 30.63 -5.78 -13.04
C ASP A 545 29.15 -5.38 -12.98
N VAL A 546 28.63 -5.07 -11.79
CA VAL A 546 27.21 -4.70 -11.65
C VAL A 546 26.91 -3.36 -12.31
N LEU A 547 27.80 -2.38 -12.19
CA LEU A 547 27.60 -1.07 -12.82
C LEU A 547 27.80 -1.13 -14.33
N THR A 548 28.70 -1.99 -14.83
CA THR A 548 28.79 -2.28 -16.26
C THR A 548 27.50 -2.93 -16.75
N TYR A 549 26.95 -3.90 -16.03
CA TYR A 549 25.67 -4.51 -16.37
C TYR A 549 24.56 -3.46 -16.44
N ILE A 550 24.39 -2.62 -15.42
CA ILE A 550 23.37 -1.56 -15.39
C ILE A 550 23.54 -0.57 -16.58
N ARG A 551 24.77 -0.17 -16.90
CA ARG A 551 25.07 0.80 -17.98
C ARG A 551 24.92 0.24 -19.40
N THR A 552 24.89 -1.08 -19.55
CA THR A 552 24.84 -1.76 -20.87
C THR A 552 23.57 -2.60 -21.06
N ASN A 553 22.65 -2.59 -20.09
CA ASN A 553 21.38 -3.33 -20.14
C ASN A 553 20.21 -2.36 -19.89
N PHE A 554 18.99 -2.88 -19.92
CA PHE A 554 17.74 -2.12 -19.76
C PHE A 554 17.54 -1.00 -20.80
N GLY A 555 18.22 -1.09 -21.95
CA GLY A 555 18.22 -0.06 -22.99
C GLY A 555 19.30 1.03 -22.82
N ASN A 556 20.12 0.96 -21.76
CA ASN A 556 21.30 1.82 -21.63
C ASN A 556 22.41 1.36 -22.60
N ASN A 557 23.10 2.33 -23.23
CA ASN A 557 24.21 2.08 -24.15
C ASN A 557 25.44 2.92 -23.77
N SER A 558 25.82 2.85 -22.49
CA SER A 558 26.90 3.63 -21.91
C SER A 558 28.18 2.81 -21.77
N SER A 559 29.33 3.49 -21.80
CA SER A 559 30.63 2.85 -21.66
C SER A 559 30.76 2.07 -20.32
N PRO A 560 31.42 0.89 -20.31
CA PRO A 560 31.56 0.06 -19.12
C PRO A 560 32.37 0.75 -18.02
N ILE A 561 32.23 0.28 -16.79
CA ILE A 561 33.07 0.70 -15.65
C ILE A 561 34.09 -0.40 -15.39
N THR A 562 35.37 -0.02 -15.39
CA THR A 562 36.50 -0.93 -15.19
C THR A 562 36.85 -1.10 -13.72
N PHE A 563 37.49 -2.21 -13.37
CA PHE A 563 38.04 -2.46 -12.04
C PHE A 563 38.98 -1.33 -11.58
N GLU A 564 39.86 -0.83 -12.45
CA GLU A 564 40.82 0.22 -12.10
C GLU A 564 40.12 1.58 -11.83
N GLU A 565 39.04 1.90 -12.56
CA GLU A 565 38.21 3.06 -12.26
C GLU A 565 37.59 2.95 -10.86
N VAL A 566 36.96 1.81 -10.52
CA VAL A 566 36.36 1.60 -9.19
C VAL A 566 37.40 1.71 -8.08
N LYS A 567 38.53 1.02 -8.23
CA LYS A 567 39.64 1.04 -7.27
C LYS A 567 40.16 2.46 -7.04
N LYS A 568 40.32 3.24 -8.11
CA LYS A 568 40.71 4.66 -8.03
C LYS A 568 39.69 5.48 -7.24
N PHE A 569 38.41 5.37 -7.56
CA PHE A 569 37.35 6.15 -6.90
C PHE A 569 37.14 5.75 -5.44
N ARG A 570 37.23 4.45 -5.12
CA ARG A 570 37.17 3.95 -3.74
C ARG A 570 38.33 4.48 -2.89
N LYS A 571 39.55 4.51 -3.44
CA LYS A 571 40.73 5.05 -2.73
C LYS A 571 40.58 6.53 -2.38
N THR A 572 39.87 7.30 -3.20
CA THR A 572 39.61 8.73 -2.96
C THR A 572 38.23 8.98 -2.33
N ASN A 573 37.57 7.96 -1.77
CA ASN A 573 36.20 8.06 -1.25
C ASN A 573 36.04 9.05 -0.07
N ASN A 574 37.02 9.09 0.83
CA ASN A 574 36.97 9.97 2.00
C ASN A 574 36.89 11.46 1.63
N ARG A 575 37.49 11.88 0.50
CA ARG A 575 37.46 13.28 0.04
C ARG A 575 36.09 13.70 -0.51
N PHE A 576 35.27 12.75 -0.96
CA PHE A 576 33.95 13.04 -1.52
C PHE A 576 32.85 13.16 -0.45
N LYS A 577 32.97 12.43 0.67
CA LYS A 577 32.08 12.63 1.83
C LYS A 577 32.14 14.07 2.36
N GLU A 578 33.28 14.75 2.20
CA GLU A 578 33.43 16.17 2.56
C GLU A 578 32.77 17.13 1.54
N THR A 579 32.49 16.67 0.31
CA THR A 579 31.95 17.52 -0.78
C THR A 579 30.43 17.39 -0.93
N LEU A 580 29.83 16.25 -0.59
CA LEU A 580 28.36 16.07 -0.56
C LEU A 580 27.67 16.73 0.64
N ASN A 581 28.43 17.01 1.71
CA ASN A 581 27.94 17.71 2.90
C ASN A 581 28.06 19.25 2.77
N LYS A 582 28.31 19.77 1.56
CA LYS A 582 28.26 21.18 1.18
C LYS A 582 27.21 21.33 0.10
#